data_AF-B5IJB1-F1
#
_entry.id   AF-B5IJB1-F1
#
_cell.length_a   1.000
_cell.length_b   1.000
_cell.length_c   1.000
_cell.angle_alpha   90.00
_cell.angle_beta   90.00
_cell.angle_gamma   90.00
#
_symmetry.space_group_name_H-M   'P 1'
#
loop_
_entity.id
_entity.type
_entity.pdbx_description
1 polymer ?
#
loop_
_entity_poly.entity_id
_entity_poly.type
_entity_poly.pdbx_seq_one_letter_code
_entity_poly.pdbx_strand_id
1 'polypeptide(L)'
;MFVLAPHGQLPSGNLDWPALVAAQAAGVRQARRLRIFTSPEDDGNAPGLEALIDQLENDSRPFCNALVPELEIGALSLGVYELQGSGEQGERRDQPVGHPADSLQLEALRCLDEVPLAEVANEACWFYPTDAGTYLACSTAADVQQLPGHQPERADEAQPLAYRRDELRLLWSLLGGDDTLTCVGLTYGGQRIDWPLVSERPDQASTWTRFAVDPSSEHAYRELEQRVLPT
;
A
#
# COMPACT_ATOMS: atom_id res chain seq x y z
N MET A 1 -10.36 -2.03 12.71
CA MET A 1 -8.90 -1.86 12.61
C MET A 1 -8.25 -3.15 12.17
N PHE A 2 -7.12 -3.04 11.50
CA PHE A 2 -6.38 -4.15 10.93
C PHE A 2 -4.94 -4.08 11.42
N VAL A 3 -4.35 -5.20 11.82
CA VAL A 3 -2.96 -5.27 12.28
C VAL A 3 -2.26 -6.40 11.56
N LEU A 4 -1.09 -6.12 11.00
CA LEU A 4 -0.21 -7.12 10.42
C LEU A 4 0.90 -7.45 11.40
N ALA A 5 1.05 -8.73 11.74
CA ALA A 5 2.13 -9.21 12.61
C ALA A 5 2.60 -10.60 12.17
N PRO A 6 3.81 -11.03 12.55
CA PRO A 6 4.23 -12.41 12.31
C PRO A 6 3.28 -13.41 13.00
N HIS A 7 3.20 -14.63 12.47
CA HIS A 7 2.35 -15.69 13.05
C HIS A 7 2.53 -15.84 14.57
N GLY A 8 1.41 -15.86 15.31
CA GLY A 8 1.40 -16.00 16.76
C GLY A 8 1.87 -14.78 17.55
N GLN A 9 2.13 -13.64 16.89
CA GLN A 9 2.51 -12.38 17.53
C GLN A 9 1.37 -11.35 17.56
N LEU A 10 0.18 -11.73 17.09
CA LEU A 10 -0.99 -10.87 17.22
C LEU A 10 -1.42 -10.79 18.69
N PRO A 11 -1.64 -9.57 19.22
CA PRO A 11 -2.08 -9.40 20.59
C PRO A 11 -3.43 -10.09 20.84
N SER A 12 -3.53 -10.79 21.98
CA SER A 12 -4.75 -11.42 22.48
C SER A 12 -4.86 -11.21 24.00
N GLY A 13 -6.09 -11.19 24.54
CA GLY A 13 -6.35 -10.99 25.98
C GLY A 13 -6.52 -9.53 26.37
N ASN A 14 -5.67 -9.03 27.29
CA ASN A 14 -5.70 -7.62 27.73
C ASN A 14 -5.12 -6.73 26.62
N LEU A 15 -6.01 -6.26 25.74
CA LEU A 15 -5.66 -5.46 24.57
C LEU A 15 -5.61 -3.98 24.93
N ASP A 16 -4.49 -3.35 24.60
CA ASP A 16 -4.35 -1.89 24.57
C ASP A 16 -3.80 -1.42 23.22
N TRP A 17 -3.92 -0.12 22.95
CA TRP A 17 -3.48 0.47 21.70
C TRP A 17 -1.97 0.31 21.46
N PRO A 18 -1.08 0.55 22.46
CA PRO A 18 0.35 0.31 22.31
C PRO A 18 0.70 -1.12 21.87
N ALA A 19 -0.01 -2.14 22.36
CA ALA A 19 0.22 -3.52 21.93
C ALA A 19 -0.07 -3.73 20.43
N LEU A 20 -1.16 -3.14 19.91
CA LEU A 20 -1.50 -3.21 18.48
C LEU A 20 -0.45 -2.49 17.62
N VAL A 21 0.02 -1.32 18.06
CA VAL A 21 1.08 -0.57 17.37
C VAL A 21 2.40 -1.35 17.37
N ALA A 22 2.77 -1.97 18.49
CA ALA A 22 3.98 -2.78 18.58
C ALA A 22 3.92 -4.02 17.68
N ALA A 23 2.76 -4.68 17.61
CA ALA A 23 2.54 -5.80 16.72
C ALA A 23 2.62 -5.39 15.24
N GLN A 24 2.00 -4.26 14.86
CA GLN A 24 2.11 -3.71 13.51
C GLN A 24 3.57 -3.43 13.11
N ALA A 25 4.33 -2.79 14.00
CA ALA A 25 5.75 -2.51 13.77
C ALA A 25 6.60 -3.79 13.67
N ALA A 26 6.14 -4.91 14.25
CA ALA A 26 6.79 -6.19 14.09
C ALA A 26 6.48 -6.84 12.73
N GLY A 27 5.29 -6.62 12.17
CA GLY A 27 4.85 -7.22 10.91
C GLY A 27 5.39 -6.54 9.66
N VAL A 28 5.16 -5.23 9.51
CA VAL A 28 5.56 -4.49 8.30
C VAL A 28 6.71 -3.54 8.62
N ARG A 29 7.87 -3.80 8.02
CA ARG A 29 9.11 -3.03 8.23
C ARG A 29 9.76 -2.56 6.95
N GLN A 30 9.40 -3.18 5.83
CA GLN A 30 9.91 -2.86 4.51
C GLN A 30 8.76 -2.46 3.61
N ALA A 31 9.03 -1.53 2.71
CA ALA A 31 8.14 -1.12 1.67
C ALA A 31 8.92 -0.66 0.44
N ARG A 32 8.21 -0.49 -0.65
CA ARG A 32 8.73 0.03 -1.91
C ARG A 32 7.99 1.31 -2.26
N ARG A 33 8.71 2.42 -2.31
CA ARG A 33 8.21 3.69 -2.83
C ARG A 33 8.22 3.60 -4.35
N LEU A 34 7.04 3.45 -4.95
CA LEU A 34 6.85 3.42 -6.39
C LEU A 34 6.32 4.78 -6.86
N ARG A 35 7.05 5.41 -7.77
CA ARG A 35 6.63 6.59 -8.52
C ARG A 35 6.56 6.24 -9.99
N ILE A 36 5.47 6.57 -10.67
CA ILE A 36 5.33 6.37 -12.12
C ILE A 36 5.04 7.73 -12.76
N PHE A 37 5.77 8.03 -13.82
CA PHE A 37 5.63 9.25 -14.60
C PHE A 37 5.25 8.88 -16.04
N THR A 38 4.46 9.73 -16.69
CA THR A 38 4.32 9.70 -18.14
C THR A 38 5.65 10.13 -18.76
N SER A 39 6.17 9.34 -19.70
CA SER A 39 7.38 9.65 -20.44
C SER A 39 6.98 10.14 -21.84
N PRO A 40 7.69 11.13 -22.42
CA PRO A 40 7.48 11.51 -23.82
C PRO A 40 7.63 10.29 -24.75
N GLU A 41 6.78 10.23 -25.78
CA GLU A 41 6.89 9.20 -26.81
C GLU A 41 8.24 9.29 -27.52
N ASP A 42 8.79 8.14 -27.89
CA ASP A 42 10.05 8.08 -28.63
C ASP A 42 9.81 8.40 -30.10
N ASP A 43 10.00 9.67 -30.47
CA ASP A 43 9.97 10.17 -31.84
C ASP A 43 11.30 9.93 -32.60
N GLY A 44 12.19 9.08 -32.05
CA GLY A 44 13.52 8.81 -32.59
C GLY A 44 14.59 9.79 -32.06
N ASN A 45 14.21 10.72 -31.18
CA ASN A 45 15.12 11.62 -30.50
C ASN A 45 14.88 11.64 -28.98
N ALA A 46 14.32 10.56 -28.43
CA ALA A 46 14.02 10.49 -27.01
C ALA A 46 15.29 10.69 -26.16
N PRO A 47 15.23 11.55 -25.13
CA PRO A 47 16.31 11.65 -24.17
C PRO A 47 16.61 10.28 -23.55
N GLY A 48 17.90 10.02 -23.30
CA GLY A 48 18.33 8.86 -22.52
C GLY A 48 17.71 8.89 -21.12
N LEU A 49 17.68 7.73 -20.46
CA LEU A 49 17.05 7.55 -19.15
C LEU A 49 17.47 8.60 -18.13
N GLU A 50 18.76 8.95 -18.08
CA GLU A 50 19.30 9.94 -17.15
C GLU A 50 18.72 11.34 -17.38
N ALA A 51 18.59 11.76 -18.64
CA ALA A 51 18.01 13.06 -18.97
C ALA A 51 16.50 13.11 -18.68
N LEU A 52 15.79 11.97 -18.81
CA LEU A 52 14.39 11.86 -18.39
C LEU A 52 14.24 11.97 -16.87
N ILE A 53 15.14 11.34 -16.11
CA ILE A 53 15.16 11.42 -14.65
C ILE A 53 15.35 12.87 -14.20
N ASP A 54 16.40 13.53 -14.72
CA ASP A 54 16.69 14.94 -14.40
C ASP A 54 15.49 15.85 -14.71
N GLN A 55 14.77 15.60 -15.80
CA GLN A 55 13.60 16.39 -16.18
C GLN A 55 12.42 16.18 -15.20
N LEU A 56 12.19 14.94 -14.76
CA LEU A 56 11.05 14.58 -13.92
C LEU A 56 11.22 15.02 -12.47
N GLU A 57 12.44 15.02 -11.96
CA GLU A 57 12.75 15.54 -10.62
C GLU A 57 12.45 17.02 -10.47
N ASN A 58 12.51 17.79 -11.57
CA ASN A 58 12.36 19.24 -11.53
C ASN A 58 10.93 19.73 -11.76
N ASP A 59 10.09 19.04 -12.55
CA ASP A 59 8.84 19.65 -13.06
C ASP A 59 7.60 18.75 -13.13
N SER A 60 7.67 17.48 -12.70
CA SER A 60 6.57 16.53 -12.93
C SER A 60 5.95 15.96 -11.67
N ARG A 61 4.61 16.06 -11.58
CA ARG A 61 3.84 15.26 -10.62
C ARG A 61 3.72 13.84 -11.18
N PRO A 62 4.06 12.81 -10.40
CA PRO A 62 3.91 11.44 -10.87
C PRO A 62 2.43 11.08 -11.05
N PHE A 63 2.15 10.27 -12.06
CA PHE A 63 0.86 9.60 -12.28
C PHE A 63 0.50 8.69 -11.09
N CYS A 64 1.50 7.99 -10.55
CA CYS A 64 1.35 7.15 -9.36
C CYS A 64 2.45 7.52 -8.36
N ASN A 65 2.08 7.73 -7.09
CA ASN A 65 3.02 7.85 -5.98
C ASN A 65 2.51 7.01 -4.82
N ALA A 66 2.96 5.76 -4.78
CA ALA A 66 2.49 4.77 -3.82
C ALA A 66 3.64 4.28 -2.93
N LEU A 67 3.32 4.00 -1.68
CA LEU A 67 4.16 3.19 -0.81
C LEU A 67 3.54 1.81 -0.75
N VAL A 68 4.22 0.83 -1.32
CA VAL A 68 3.74 -0.56 -1.39
C VAL A 68 4.41 -1.34 -0.27
N PRO A 69 3.69 -1.81 0.76
CA PRO A 69 4.30 -2.58 1.83
C PRO A 69 4.80 -3.93 1.29
N GLU A 70 5.98 -4.35 1.74
CA GLU A 70 6.49 -5.69 1.43
C GLU A 70 5.83 -6.69 2.39
N LEU A 71 4.86 -7.42 1.87
CA LEU A 71 4.08 -8.39 2.65
C LEU A 71 4.59 -9.81 2.41
N GLU A 72 5.24 -10.39 3.42
CA GLU A 72 5.62 -11.81 3.42
C GLU A 72 4.39 -12.68 3.73
N ILE A 73 3.60 -12.99 2.70
CA ILE A 73 2.29 -13.66 2.80
C ILE A 73 2.33 -14.97 3.62
N GLY A 74 3.44 -15.72 3.52
CA GLY A 74 3.62 -16.99 4.23
C GLY A 74 4.07 -16.86 5.69
N ALA A 75 4.43 -15.66 6.16
CA ALA A 75 4.95 -15.42 7.51
C ALA A 75 4.05 -14.50 8.36
N LEU A 76 3.12 -13.79 7.71
CA LEU A 76 2.28 -12.77 8.32
C LEU A 76 0.86 -13.27 8.60
N SER A 77 0.28 -12.75 9.67
CA SER A 77 -1.15 -12.85 9.99
C SER A 77 -1.78 -11.46 10.03
N LEU A 78 -3.06 -11.41 9.70
CA LEU A 78 -3.93 -10.25 9.86
C LEU A 78 -4.79 -10.43 11.10
N GLY A 79 -4.65 -9.53 12.07
CA GLY A 79 -5.59 -9.38 13.17
C GLY A 79 -6.62 -8.30 12.85
N VAL A 80 -7.88 -8.61 13.11
CA VAL A 80 -9.00 -7.67 12.95
C VAL A 80 -9.52 -7.30 14.32
N TYR A 81 -9.51 -6.01 14.62
CA TYR A 81 -9.86 -5.47 15.94
C TYR A 81 -10.98 -4.45 15.83
N GLU A 82 -11.95 -4.58 16.73
CA GLU A 82 -12.99 -3.60 16.99
C GLU A 82 -12.46 -2.59 18.01
N LEU A 83 -12.55 -1.30 17.66
CA LEU A 83 -12.31 -0.20 18.59
C LEU A 83 -13.64 0.18 19.22
N GLN A 84 -13.69 0.24 20.54
CA GLN A 84 -14.82 0.78 21.28
C GLN A 84 -14.31 1.98 22.08
N GLY A 85 -14.98 3.11 21.95
CA GLY A 85 -14.59 4.33 22.63
C GLY A 85 -15.64 5.42 22.46
N SER A 86 -15.59 6.39 23.35
CA SER A 86 -16.38 7.62 23.22
C SER A 86 -15.58 8.67 22.45
N GLY A 87 -16.23 9.41 21.58
CA GLY A 87 -15.60 10.45 20.77
C GLY A 87 -16.63 11.24 19.98
N GLU A 88 -16.32 12.49 19.66
CA GLU A 88 -17.14 13.29 18.75
C GLU A 88 -16.96 12.77 17.32
N GLN A 89 -17.71 11.72 16.98
CA GLN A 89 -17.92 11.34 15.58
C GLN A 89 -18.89 12.37 14.96
N GLY A 90 -18.31 13.35 14.27
CA GLY A 90 -19.01 14.48 13.67
C GLY A 90 -18.81 15.72 14.54
N GLU A 91 -18.01 16.69 14.12
CA GLU A 91 -18.59 17.90 13.50
C GLU A 91 -17.69 18.57 12.45
N ARG A 92 -16.51 18.02 12.12
CA ARG A 92 -15.56 18.68 11.20
C ARG A 92 -15.41 17.96 9.86
N ARG A 93 -16.36 18.24 8.95
CA ARG A 93 -16.34 17.75 7.55
C ARG A 93 -15.15 18.25 6.70
N ASP A 94 -14.37 19.21 7.20
CA ASP A 94 -13.30 19.88 6.44
C ASP A 94 -11.88 19.57 6.93
N GLN A 95 -11.68 18.61 7.84
CA GLN A 95 -10.33 18.17 8.24
C GLN A 95 -10.02 16.78 7.68
N PRO A 96 -8.77 16.53 7.22
CA PRO A 96 -8.37 15.19 6.84
C PRO A 96 -8.62 14.26 8.03
N VAL A 97 -9.41 13.22 7.81
CA VAL A 97 -9.73 12.21 8.81
C VAL A 97 -8.40 11.62 9.29
N GLY A 98 -8.02 11.97 10.51
CA GLY A 98 -6.83 11.43 11.17
C GLY A 98 -7.00 9.93 11.45
N HIS A 99 -5.97 9.29 11.99
CA HIS A 99 -6.07 7.89 12.35
C HIS A 99 -7.22 7.70 13.38
N PRO A 100 -8.14 6.72 13.23
CA PRO A 100 -9.33 6.61 14.09
C PRO A 100 -9.04 6.59 15.60
N ALA A 101 -7.94 5.96 16.01
CA ALA A 101 -7.46 5.96 17.40
C ALA A 101 -7.13 7.36 17.98
N ASP A 102 -6.85 8.36 17.14
CA ASP A 102 -6.57 9.74 17.58
C ASP A 102 -7.88 10.52 17.86
N SER A 103 -8.98 10.10 17.22
CA SER A 103 -10.30 10.73 17.35
C SER A 103 -11.19 10.10 18.43
N LEU A 104 -10.81 8.92 18.93
CA LEU A 104 -11.57 8.15 19.91
C LEU A 104 -10.84 8.17 21.27
N GLN A 105 -11.58 8.46 22.34
CA GLN A 105 -11.16 8.03 23.67
C GLN A 105 -11.41 6.52 23.76
N LEU A 106 -10.39 5.74 23.44
CA LEU A 106 -10.47 4.28 23.44
C LEU A 106 -10.79 3.75 24.85
N GLU A 107 -11.94 3.10 24.98
CA GLU A 107 -12.43 2.49 26.22
C GLU A 107 -12.15 0.99 26.23
N ALA A 108 -12.32 0.33 25.09
CA ALA A 108 -12.07 -1.09 24.94
C ALA A 108 -11.58 -1.46 23.53
N LEU A 109 -10.82 -2.54 23.48
CA LEU A 109 -10.36 -3.19 22.26
C LEU A 109 -10.80 -4.63 22.28
N ARG A 110 -11.33 -5.11 21.16
CA ARG A 110 -11.75 -6.50 21.02
C ARG A 110 -11.19 -7.09 19.75
N CYS A 111 -10.50 -8.22 19.87
CA CYS A 111 -10.13 -9.03 18.72
C CYS A 111 -11.40 -9.69 18.15
N LEU A 112 -11.66 -9.45 16.87
CA LEU A 112 -12.75 -10.06 16.11
C LEU A 112 -12.26 -11.29 15.36
N ASP A 113 -11.04 -11.23 14.83
CA ASP A 113 -10.50 -12.29 14.00
C ASP A 113 -8.97 -12.27 13.96
N GLU A 114 -8.40 -13.44 13.73
CA GLU A 114 -6.98 -13.65 13.41
C GLU A 114 -6.92 -14.65 12.25
N VAL A 115 -6.27 -14.24 11.16
CA VAL A 115 -6.17 -15.05 9.95
C VAL A 115 -4.76 -14.99 9.35
N PRO A 116 -4.13 -16.13 9.03
CA PRO A 116 -2.90 -16.15 8.23
C PRO A 116 -3.13 -15.46 6.87
N LEU A 117 -2.20 -14.61 6.42
CA LEU A 117 -2.36 -13.96 5.11
C LEU A 117 -2.45 -14.97 3.97
N ALA A 118 -1.77 -16.10 4.07
CA ALA A 118 -1.85 -17.20 3.10
C ALA A 118 -3.27 -17.78 2.92
N GLU A 119 -4.19 -17.56 3.87
CA GLU A 119 -5.58 -18.02 3.78
C GLU A 119 -6.53 -16.94 3.22
N VAL A 120 -6.06 -15.71 3.05
CA VAL A 120 -6.85 -14.61 2.50
C VAL A 120 -6.98 -14.78 0.98
N ALA A 121 -8.20 -14.61 0.46
CA ALA A 121 -8.47 -14.77 -0.97
C ALA A 121 -7.74 -13.71 -1.81
N ASN A 122 -7.29 -14.09 -3.01
CA ASN A 122 -6.59 -13.18 -3.91
C ASN A 122 -7.57 -12.40 -4.79
N GLU A 123 -7.21 -11.17 -5.11
CA GLU A 123 -7.85 -10.32 -6.10
C GLU A 123 -6.78 -9.67 -6.97
N ALA A 124 -6.95 -9.74 -8.29
CA ALA A 124 -6.04 -9.08 -9.22
C ALA A 124 -6.47 -7.62 -9.41
N CYS A 125 -5.51 -6.71 -9.45
CA CYS A 125 -5.77 -5.29 -9.71
C CYS A 125 -4.80 -4.70 -10.73
N TRP A 126 -5.29 -3.71 -11.47
CA TRP A 126 -4.46 -2.83 -12.28
C TRP A 126 -3.81 -1.78 -11.39
N PHE A 127 -2.54 -1.99 -11.05
CA PHE A 127 -1.75 -1.03 -10.26
C PHE A 127 -0.87 -0.12 -11.14
N TYR A 128 -0.60 -0.57 -12.37
CA TYR A 128 0.18 0.15 -13.38
C TYR A 128 -0.76 0.83 -14.39
N PRO A 129 -0.27 1.85 -15.13
CA PRO A 129 -1.04 2.46 -16.20
C PRO A 129 -1.54 1.43 -17.21
N THR A 130 -2.78 1.61 -17.65
CA THR A 130 -3.45 0.77 -18.65
C THR A 130 -3.58 1.43 -20.01
N ASP A 131 -3.37 2.74 -20.08
CA ASP A 131 -3.45 3.49 -21.32
C ASP A 131 -2.20 3.26 -22.15
N ALA A 132 -2.36 3.27 -23.47
CA ALA A 132 -1.23 3.13 -24.37
C ALA A 132 -0.27 4.32 -24.19
N GLY A 133 1.03 4.03 -24.09
CA GLY A 133 2.03 5.08 -23.91
C GLY A 133 3.36 4.58 -23.38
N THR A 134 4.30 5.51 -23.20
CA THR A 134 5.59 5.24 -22.54
C THR A 134 5.60 5.87 -21.16
N TYR A 135 6.15 5.14 -20.20
CA TYR A 135 6.18 5.53 -18.80
C TYR A 135 7.58 5.32 -18.22
N LEU A 136 7.86 6.06 -17.15
CA LEU A 136 9.05 5.87 -16.34
C LEU A 136 8.63 5.55 -14.92
N ALA A 137 9.01 4.38 -14.42
CA ALA A 137 8.87 4.01 -13.01
C ALA A 137 10.18 4.24 -12.26
N CYS A 138 10.08 4.79 -11.05
CA CYS A 138 11.12 4.86 -10.05
C CYS A 138 10.66 4.06 -8.84
N SER A 139 11.44 3.05 -8.47
CA SER A 139 11.16 2.15 -7.37
C SER A 139 12.31 2.18 -6.37
N THR A 140 12.04 2.68 -5.16
CA THR A 140 13.03 2.80 -4.07
C THR A 140 12.58 1.92 -2.92
N ALA A 141 13.42 0.97 -2.48
CA ALA A 141 13.16 0.23 -1.25
C ALA A 141 13.24 1.18 -0.04
N ALA A 142 12.54 0.88 1.04
CA ALA A 142 12.54 1.72 2.23
C ALA A 142 12.24 0.92 3.50
N ASP A 143 12.99 1.22 4.57
CA ASP A 143 12.58 0.89 5.92
C ASP A 143 11.39 1.78 6.30
N VAL A 144 10.33 1.19 6.84
CA VAL A 144 9.12 1.93 7.22
C VAL A 144 8.63 1.57 8.62
N GLN A 145 7.96 2.53 9.23
CA GLN A 145 7.10 2.30 10.38
C GLN A 145 5.69 2.77 10.05
N GLN A 146 4.72 1.89 10.27
CA GLN A 146 3.31 2.16 9.98
C GLN A 146 2.45 1.91 11.23
N LEU A 147 1.35 2.65 11.33
CA LEU A 147 0.30 2.39 12.31
C LEU A 147 -0.62 1.25 11.83
N PRO A 148 -1.38 0.63 12.75
CA PRO A 148 -2.46 -0.28 12.39
C PRO A 148 -3.35 0.29 11.28
N GLY A 149 -3.77 -0.57 10.38
CA GLY A 149 -4.53 -0.21 9.20
C GLY A 149 -5.99 0.10 9.50
N HIS A 150 -6.57 0.98 8.71
CA HIS A 150 -8.00 1.33 8.76
C HIS A 150 -8.54 1.61 7.35
N GLN A 151 -9.85 1.77 7.24
CA GLN A 151 -10.51 2.19 6.00
C GLN A 151 -10.94 3.64 6.15
N PRO A 152 -10.26 4.60 5.50
CA PRO A 152 -10.56 6.03 5.66
C PRO A 152 -12.00 6.36 5.28
N GLU A 153 -12.50 5.73 4.20
CA GLU A 153 -13.85 5.95 3.67
C GLU A 153 -14.97 5.48 4.62
N ARG A 154 -14.67 4.60 5.57
CA ARG A 154 -15.66 4.08 6.55
C ARG A 154 -15.52 4.67 7.94
N ALA A 155 -14.58 5.60 8.16
CA ALA A 155 -14.39 6.23 9.47
C ALA A 155 -15.63 7.01 9.95
N ASP A 156 -16.48 7.46 9.01
CA ASP A 156 -17.69 8.23 9.27
C ASP A 156 -18.99 7.39 9.29
N GLU A 157 -18.91 6.07 9.11
CA GLU A 157 -20.10 5.22 9.13
C GLU A 157 -20.63 5.04 10.56
N ALA A 158 -21.86 5.50 10.80
CA ALA A 158 -22.50 5.51 12.12
C ALA A 158 -22.94 4.11 12.64
N GLN A 159 -22.85 3.06 11.80
CA GLN A 159 -23.28 1.72 12.18
C GLN A 159 -22.08 0.80 12.40
N PRO A 160 -22.06 0.01 13.51
CA PRO A 160 -21.07 -1.03 13.71
C PRO A 160 -21.14 -2.03 12.56
N LEU A 161 -20.05 -2.17 11.84
CA LEU A 161 -20.00 -3.10 10.72
C LEU A 161 -19.82 -4.53 11.23
N ALA A 162 -20.74 -5.42 10.85
CA ALA A 162 -20.60 -6.84 11.14
C ALA A 162 -19.44 -7.40 10.31
N TYR A 163 -18.30 -7.65 10.96
CA TYR A 163 -17.10 -8.16 10.29
C TYR A 163 -17.38 -9.48 9.57
N ARG A 164 -16.90 -9.57 8.33
CA ARG A 164 -17.03 -10.74 7.45
C ARG A 164 -15.69 -11.09 6.81
N ARG A 165 -15.06 -12.18 7.26
CA ARG A 165 -13.77 -12.65 6.74
C ARG A 165 -13.77 -12.83 5.22
N ASP A 166 -14.89 -13.25 4.64
CA ASP A 166 -15.04 -13.48 3.20
C ASP A 166 -15.03 -12.19 2.36
N GLU A 167 -14.97 -11.01 2.98
CA GLU A 167 -14.79 -9.73 2.32
C GLU A 167 -13.31 -9.27 2.26
N LEU A 168 -12.38 -9.99 2.89
CA LEU A 168 -10.94 -9.70 2.82
C LEU A 168 -10.33 -10.18 1.50
N ARG A 169 -9.51 -9.34 0.87
CA ARG A 169 -8.71 -9.75 -0.30
C ARG A 169 -7.26 -9.29 -0.21
N LEU A 170 -6.33 -10.12 -0.68
CA LEU A 170 -4.98 -9.73 -1.04
C LEU A 170 -4.98 -9.17 -2.46
N LEU A 171 -4.53 -7.93 -2.62
CA LEU A 171 -4.42 -7.30 -3.93
C LEU A 171 -3.10 -7.67 -4.58
N TRP A 172 -3.17 -8.34 -5.72
CA TRP A 172 -2.00 -8.67 -6.53
C TRP A 172 -1.98 -7.78 -7.76
N SER A 173 -0.90 -7.01 -7.90
CA SER A 173 -0.70 -6.21 -9.10
C SER A 173 -0.45 -7.11 -10.29
N LEU A 174 -1.22 -6.87 -11.34
CA LEU A 174 -0.87 -7.27 -12.70
C LEU A 174 0.23 -6.33 -13.19
N LEU A 175 1.42 -6.48 -12.61
CA LEU A 175 2.64 -5.88 -13.14
C LEU A 175 2.83 -6.46 -14.54
N GLY A 176 2.79 -5.63 -15.57
CA GLY A 176 2.72 -6.12 -16.94
C GLY A 176 3.95 -6.93 -17.41
N GLY A 177 5.05 -6.91 -16.67
CA GLY A 177 6.27 -7.64 -17.05
C GLY A 177 7.09 -8.22 -15.91
N ASP A 178 6.50 -8.45 -14.73
CA ASP A 178 7.20 -9.12 -13.65
C ASP A 178 6.86 -10.63 -13.69
N ASP A 179 7.87 -11.50 -13.67
CA ASP A 179 7.70 -12.95 -13.50
C ASP A 179 7.13 -13.29 -12.11
N THR A 180 7.06 -12.29 -11.22
CA THR A 180 6.55 -12.42 -9.86
C THR A 180 5.38 -11.47 -9.63
N LEU A 181 4.20 -12.04 -9.37
CA LEU A 181 3.05 -11.26 -8.88
C LEU A 181 3.48 -10.53 -7.60
N THR A 182 3.30 -9.21 -7.54
CA THR A 182 3.57 -8.43 -6.32
C THR A 182 2.27 -8.17 -5.58
N CYS A 183 2.21 -8.54 -4.30
CA CYS A 183 1.10 -8.13 -3.43
C CYS A 183 1.24 -6.64 -3.13
N VAL A 184 0.26 -5.85 -3.53
CA VAL A 184 0.27 -4.38 -3.39
C VAL A 184 -0.57 -3.85 -2.23
N GLY A 185 -1.30 -4.72 -1.54
CA GLY A 185 -2.04 -4.36 -0.34
C GLY A 185 -3.17 -5.31 -0.04
N LEU A 186 -4.12 -4.84 0.78
CA LEU A 186 -5.32 -5.56 1.16
C LEU A 186 -6.56 -4.70 0.96
N THR A 187 -7.68 -5.35 0.68
CA THR A 187 -9.01 -4.74 0.75
C THR A 187 -9.89 -5.47 1.75
N TYR A 188 -10.90 -4.74 2.21
CA TYR A 188 -12.01 -5.29 2.96
C TYR A 188 -13.31 -4.69 2.42
N GLY A 189 -14.25 -5.53 1.99
CA GLY A 189 -15.52 -5.05 1.43
C GLY A 189 -15.35 -4.16 0.19
N GLY A 190 -14.32 -4.43 -0.62
CA GLY A 190 -14.00 -3.69 -1.85
C GLY A 190 -13.24 -2.38 -1.64
N GLN A 191 -12.92 -1.99 -0.41
CA GLN A 191 -12.17 -0.78 -0.11
C GLN A 191 -10.78 -1.11 0.43
N ARG A 192 -9.78 -0.32 0.03
CA ARG A 192 -8.39 -0.52 0.46
C ARG A 192 -8.25 -0.29 1.96
N ILE A 193 -7.45 -1.14 2.60
CA ILE A 193 -6.96 -0.89 3.95
C ILE A 193 -5.72 -0.01 3.83
N ASP A 194 -5.78 1.19 4.40
CA ASP A 194 -4.67 2.12 4.45
C ASP A 194 -3.87 1.94 5.72
N TRP A 195 -2.54 1.97 5.58
CA TRP A 195 -1.56 1.79 6.64
C TRP A 195 -0.82 3.11 6.87
N PRO A 196 -1.25 3.93 7.85
CA PRO A 196 -0.70 5.28 7.99
C PRO A 196 0.80 5.25 8.29
N LEU A 197 1.55 6.03 7.53
CA LEU A 197 3.00 6.10 7.64
C LEU A 197 3.41 6.97 8.83
N VAL A 198 4.26 6.43 9.70
CA VAL A 198 4.89 7.16 10.81
C VAL A 198 6.26 7.67 10.40
N SER A 199 7.06 6.80 9.79
CA SER A 199 8.39 7.14 9.30
C SER A 199 8.76 6.28 8.10
N GLU A 200 9.61 6.85 7.24
CA GLU A 200 10.18 6.21 6.06
C GLU A 200 11.66 6.60 5.98
N ARG A 201 12.51 5.60 5.78
CA ARG A 201 13.92 5.79 5.43
C ARG A 201 14.14 5.09 4.09
N PRO A 202 14.18 5.85 2.98
CA PRO A 202 14.46 5.27 1.67
C PRO A 202 15.91 4.77 1.59
N ASP A 203 16.12 3.75 0.77
CA ASP A 203 17.44 3.25 0.44
C ASP A 203 18.23 4.25 -0.43
N GLN A 204 19.54 4.10 -0.46
CA GLN A 204 20.47 4.97 -1.20
C GLN A 204 20.45 4.72 -2.71
N ALA A 205 19.68 3.74 -3.18
CA ALA A 205 19.55 3.43 -4.59
C ALA A 205 18.09 3.22 -4.99
N SER A 206 17.77 3.65 -6.20
CA SER A 206 16.47 3.52 -6.83
C SER A 206 16.60 2.74 -8.14
N THR A 207 15.65 1.86 -8.39
CA THR A 207 15.51 1.18 -9.68
C THR A 207 14.61 2.02 -10.57
N TRP A 208 15.17 2.48 -11.68
CA TRP A 208 14.48 3.22 -12.72
C TRP A 208 14.18 2.30 -13.89
N THR A 209 12.93 2.28 -14.35
CA THR A 209 12.46 1.40 -15.42
C THR A 209 11.62 2.19 -16.40
N ARG A 210 12.10 2.32 -17.64
CA ARG A 210 11.32 2.86 -18.76
C ARG A 210 10.59 1.72 -19.44
N PHE A 211 9.28 1.84 -19.59
CA PHE A 211 8.44 0.79 -20.17
C PHE A 211 7.36 1.39 -21.07
N ALA A 212 6.89 0.59 -22.02
CA ALA A 212 5.76 0.91 -22.88
C ALA A 212 4.55 0.04 -22.50
N VAL A 213 3.37 0.62 -22.60
CA VAL A 213 2.08 -0.06 -22.47
C VAL A 213 1.37 0.02 -23.82
N ASP A 214 0.84 -1.11 -24.30
CA ASP A 214 -0.04 -1.19 -25.45
C ASP A 214 -1.13 -2.23 -25.17
N PRO A 215 -2.31 -1.84 -24.68
CA PRO A 215 -3.36 -2.78 -24.29
C PRO A 215 -3.94 -3.58 -25.47
N SER A 216 -3.64 -3.18 -26.72
CA SER A 216 -4.08 -3.90 -27.93
C SER A 216 -3.07 -4.97 -28.37
N SER A 217 -1.87 -5.00 -27.77
CA SER A 217 -0.81 -5.96 -28.04
C SER A 217 -1.02 -7.26 -27.25
N GLU A 218 -0.51 -8.37 -27.79
CA GLU A 218 -0.40 -9.65 -27.06
C GLU A 218 0.49 -9.51 -25.81
N HIS A 219 1.49 -8.64 -25.89
CA HIS A 219 2.32 -8.22 -24.76
C HIS A 219 1.97 -6.78 -24.41
N ALA A 220 1.01 -6.61 -23.50
CA ALA A 220 0.48 -5.31 -23.14
C ALA A 220 1.51 -4.41 -22.43
N TYR A 221 2.61 -4.97 -21.94
CA TYR A 221 3.71 -4.26 -21.32
C TYR A 221 5.04 -4.72 -21.93
N ARG A 222 5.95 -3.77 -22.12
CA ARG A 222 7.31 -4.03 -22.58
C ARG A 222 8.29 -3.12 -21.86
N GLU A 223 9.23 -3.71 -21.13
CA GLU A 223 10.38 -2.99 -20.61
C GLU A 223 11.29 -2.55 -21.78
N LEU A 224 11.70 -1.28 -21.74
CA LEU A 224 12.58 -0.68 -22.76
C LEU A 224 14.00 -0.51 -22.21
N GLU A 225 14.12 -0.03 -20.96
CA GLU A 225 15.39 0.18 -20.30
C GLU A 225 15.23 0.13 -18.77
N GLN A 226 16.22 -0.45 -18.07
CA GLN A 226 16.28 -0.46 -16.61
C GLN A 226 17.68 -0.09 -16.12
N ARG A 227 17.75 0.72 -15.05
CA ARG A 227 18.98 1.07 -14.34
C ARG A 227 18.75 1.12 -12.84
N VAL A 228 19.78 0.81 -12.08
CA VAL A 228 19.85 1.12 -10.65
C VAL A 228 20.77 2.31 -10.49
N LEU A 229 20.25 3.40 -9.92
CA LEU A 229 20.97 4.66 -9.74
C LEU A 229 20.93 5.07 -8.27
N PRO A 230 21.95 5.77 -7.77
CA PRO A 230 21.90 6.34 -6.43
C PRO A 230 20.75 7.36 -6.32
N THR A 231 20.09 7.39 -5.17
CA THR A 231 19.01 8.33 -4.82
C THR A 231 19.58 9.68 -4.37
#